data_AF-A0A661KVF4-F1
#
_entry.id   AF-A0A661KVF4-F1
#
_cell.length_a   1.000
_cell.length_b   1.000
_cell.length_c   1.000
_cell.angle_alpha   90.00
_cell.angle_beta   90.00
_cell.angle_gamma   90.00
#
_symmetry.space_group_name_H-M   'P 1'
#
loop_
_entity.id
_entity.type
_entity.pdbx_description
1 polymer ?
#
loop_
_entity_poly.entity_id
_entity_poly.type
_entity_poly.pdbx_seq_one_letter_code
_entity_poly.pdbx_strand_id
1 'polypeptide(L)' 'PEAARRAISMVRKMDELGFGNCTNHTECEAVCPKEIKIINIARLNREFIKASFFSKEKY' A
#
# COMPACT_ATOMS: atom_id res chain seq x y z
N PRO A 1 0.85 -0.47 -16.42
CA PRO A 1 2.27 -0.28 -16.01
C PRO A 1 2.43 0.64 -14.79
N GLU A 2 1.80 1.82 -14.78
CA GLU A 2 1.95 2.81 -13.70
C GLU A 2 1.48 2.29 -12.33
N ALA A 3 0.31 1.62 -12.28
CA ALA A 3 -0.25 1.11 -11.03
C ALA A 3 0.69 0.16 -10.28
N ALA A 4 1.28 -0.82 -11.00
CA ALA A 4 2.24 -1.76 -10.44
C ALA A 4 3.48 -1.05 -9.89
N ARG A 5 4.02 -0.08 -10.64
CA ARG A 5 5.16 0.73 -10.21
C ARG A 5 4.85 1.53 -8.96
N ARG A 6 3.69 2.22 -8.93
CA ARG A 6 3.26 3.01 -7.77
C ARG A 6 3.06 2.17 -6.52
N ALA A 7 2.46 0.98 -6.67
CA ALA A 7 2.23 0.08 -5.54
C ALA A 7 3.56 -0.39 -4.94
N ILE A 8 4.46 -0.90 -5.78
CA ILE A 8 5.80 -1.33 -5.35
C ILE A 8 6.61 -0.18 -4.75
N SER A 9 6.61 0.99 -5.39
CA SER A 9 7.36 2.15 -4.89
C SER A 9 6.85 2.63 -3.53
N MET A 10 5.52 2.58 -3.32
CA MET A 10 4.95 2.99 -2.04
C MET A 10 5.36 2.03 -0.92
N VAL A 11 5.25 0.72 -1.14
CA VAL A 11 5.61 -0.29 -0.13
C VAL A 11 7.11 -0.25 0.16
N ARG A 12 7.98 -0.13 -0.87
CA ARG A 12 9.42 0.09 -0.68
C ARG A 12 9.71 1.29 0.21
N LYS A 13 8.98 2.39 0.01
CA LYS A 13 9.18 3.59 0.84
C LYS A 13 8.69 3.37 2.27
N MET A 14 7.61 2.63 2.48
CA MET A 14 7.14 2.24 3.81
C MET A 14 8.19 1.41 4.55
N ASP A 15 8.82 0.45 3.86
CA ASP A 15 9.90 -0.37 4.42
C ASP A 15 11.15 0.46 4.73
N GLU A 16 11.57 1.35 3.81
CA GLU A 16 12.70 2.26 4.02
C GLU A 16 12.49 3.17 5.24
N LEU A 17 11.25 3.60 5.48
CA LEU A 17 10.87 4.42 6.63
C LEU A 17 10.58 3.60 7.90
N GLY A 18 10.62 2.27 7.81
CA GLY A 18 10.34 1.38 8.94
C GLY A 18 8.88 1.36 9.40
N PHE A 19 7.94 1.79 8.54
CA PHE A 19 6.50 1.77 8.87
C PHE A 19 5.92 0.35 8.92
N GLY A 20 6.47 -0.56 8.10
CA GLY A 20 5.98 -1.94 8.02
C GLY A 20 4.49 -2.04 7.64
N ASN A 21 3.89 -3.20 7.93
CA ASN A 21 2.46 -3.46 7.70
C ASN A 21 1.67 -3.38 9.02
N CYS A 22 0.51 -2.74 9.00
CA CYS A 22 -0.41 -2.66 10.14
C CYS A 22 -1.48 -3.77 10.06
N THR A 23 -1.93 -4.30 11.20
CA THR A 23 -3.01 -5.29 11.25
C THR A 23 -4.39 -4.66 11.47
N ASN A 24 -4.45 -3.43 11.98
CA ASN A 24 -5.68 -2.73 12.34
C ASN A 24 -5.80 -1.35 11.68
N HIS A 25 -6.12 -1.33 10.39
CA HIS A 25 -6.22 -0.09 9.62
C HIS A 25 -7.51 0.72 9.88
N THR A 26 -8.50 0.16 10.58
CA THR A 26 -9.76 0.86 10.91
C THR A 26 -9.52 1.97 11.93
N GLU A 27 -8.58 1.77 12.85
CA GLU A 27 -8.13 2.79 13.79
C GLU A 27 -7.49 3.97 13.05
N CYS A 28 -6.64 3.68 12.05
CA CYS A 28 -6.03 4.72 11.21
C CYS A 28 -7.08 5.56 10.46
N GLU A 29 -8.14 4.94 9.94
CA GLU A 29 -9.24 5.66 9.28
C GLU A 29 -10.01 6.54 10.27
N ALA A 30 -10.31 6.03 11.46
CA ALA A 30 -11.09 6.75 12.48
C ALA A 30 -10.40 8.04 12.97
N VAL A 31 -9.07 8.05 13.02
CA VAL A 31 -8.28 9.21 13.50
C VAL A 31 -7.74 10.10 12.39
N CYS A 32 -7.93 9.73 11.11
CA CYS A 32 -7.29 10.44 10.01
C CYS A 32 -7.89 11.84 9.81
N PRO A 33 -7.13 12.93 9.97
CA PRO A 33 -7.63 14.29 9.75
C PRO A 33 -7.90 14.60 8.28
N LYS A 34 -7.51 13.70 7.38
CA LYS A 34 -7.72 13.79 5.93
C LYS A 34 -8.78 12.83 5.43
N GLU A 35 -9.51 12.17 6.34
CA GLU A 35 -10.63 11.27 6.03
C GLU A 35 -10.25 10.16 5.03
N ILE A 36 -9.00 9.69 5.09
CA ILE A 36 -8.52 8.63 4.21
C ILE A 36 -9.23 7.33 4.58
N LYS A 37 -10.00 6.82 3.62
CA LYS A 37 -10.74 5.56 3.77
C LYS A 37 -9.80 4.35 3.70
N ILE A 38 -10.07 3.34 4.53
CA ILE A 38 -9.34 2.05 4.54
C ILE A 38 -9.31 1.37 3.17
N ILE A 39 -10.29 1.64 2.30
CA ILE A 39 -10.35 1.07 0.95
C ILE A 39 -9.14 1.45 0.07
N ASN A 40 -8.49 2.59 0.34
CA ASN A 40 -7.28 2.98 -0.36
C ASN A 40 -6.10 2.06 0.00
N ILE A 41 -6.01 1.66 1.27
CA ILE A 41 -5.01 0.70 1.76
C ILE A 41 -5.32 -0.69 1.20
N ALA A 42 -6.59 -1.10 1.20
CA ALA A 42 -6.99 -2.37 0.58
C ALA A 42 -6.66 -2.41 -0.92
N ARG A 43 -6.84 -1.29 -1.64
CA ARG A 43 -6.45 -1.16 -3.05
C ARG A 43 -4.94 -1.29 -3.22
N LEU A 44 -4.15 -0.60 -2.40
CA LEU A 44 -2.69 -0.71 -2.41
C LEU A 44 -2.25 -2.16 -2.25
N ASN A 45 -2.76 -2.87 -1.23
CA ASN A 45 -2.36 -4.24 -0.94
C ASN A 45 -2.71 -5.19 -2.10
N ARG A 46 -3.90 -5.02 -2.70
CA ARG A 46 -4.29 -5.80 -3.89
C ARG A 46 -3.38 -5.54 -5.08
N GLU A 47 -3.07 -4.28 -5.37
CA GLU A 47 -2.18 -3.92 -6.48
C GLU A 47 -0.74 -4.39 -6.22
N PHE A 48 -0.27 -4.35 -4.97
CA PHE A 48 1.05 -4.84 -4.59
C PHE A 48 1.18 -6.35 -4.82
N ILE A 49 0.19 -7.13 -4.36
CA ILE A 49 0.14 -8.59 -4.58
C ILE A 49 0.11 -8.86 -6.09
N LYS A 50 -0.80 -8.21 -6.82
CA LYS A 50 -0.92 -8.38 -8.27
C LYS A 50 0.39 -8.03 -8.99
N ALA A 51 1.05 -6.94 -8.60
CA ALA A 51 2.32 -6.53 -9.17
C ALA A 51 3.42 -7.56 -8.90
N SER A 52 3.48 -8.10 -7.69
CA SER A 52 4.50 -9.07 -7.27
C SER A 52 4.44 -10.38 -8.06
N PHE A 53 3.25 -10.83 -8.45
CA PHE A 53 3.07 -12.11 -9.15
C PHE A 53 2.90 -11.98 -10.67
N PHE A 54 2.37 -10.85 -11.16
CA PHE A 54 1.93 -10.74 -12.56
C PHE A 54 2.51 -9.53 -13.30
N SER A 55 3.39 -8.74 -12.68
CA SER A 55 4.08 -7.62 -13.33
C SER A 55 5.56 -7.93 -13.57
N LYS A 56 6.16 -7.23 -14.54
CA LYS A 56 7.62 -7.21 -14.73
C LYS A 56 8.33 -6.28 -13.73
N GLU A 57 7.56 -5.42 -13.05
CA GLU A 57 8.07 -4.51 -12.02
C GLU A 57 8.47 -5.32 -10.79
N LYS A 58 9.73 -5.20 -10.36
CA LYS A 58 10.28 -5.97 -9.24
C LYS A 58 10.18 -5.22 -7.93
N TYR A 59 9.91 -5.94 -6.85
CA TYR A 59 10.09 -5.44 -5.48
C TYR A 59 11.56 -5.18 -5.15
#